data_AF-A0A931XN97-F1
#
_entry.id   AF-A0A931XN97-F1
#
_cell.length_a   1.000
_cell.length_b   1.000
_cell.length_c   1.000
_cell.angle_alpha   90.00
_cell.angle_beta   90.00
_cell.angle_gamma   90.00
#
_symmetry.space_group_name_H-M   'P 1'
#
loop_
_entity.id
_entity.type
_entity.pdbx_description
1 polymer ?
#
loop_
_entity_poly.entity_id
_entity_poly.type
_entity_poly.pdbx_seq_one_letter_code
_entity_poly.pdbx_strand_id
1 'polypeptide(L)'
;MFGAFEPRFLETLSENLPESVACFWTGPKVVPKTITLAHVRKVVKQLKHRLILWDNYPVNDLSMGKELHLSPLAGRDPRLPEAVYGYLNNPLLQENLSFIPLATCFDYAANPARYDSEESWQRVIMEIFGREALNHWRALRRYCERVNRAKDKEKPLPLSAKERPALVAARRYVLEHQRRRWVTEIRPWLELLEKSLTRKTD
;
A
#
# COMPACT_ATOMS: atom_id res chain seq x y z
N MET A 1 -27.75 -3.17 14.28
CA MET A 1 -28.13 -3.69 12.95
C MET A 1 -28.34 -2.47 12.07
N PHE A 2 -27.49 -2.24 11.07
CA PHE A 2 -27.79 -1.22 10.07
C PHE A 2 -29.04 -1.69 9.30
N GLY A 3 -29.96 -0.78 8.97
CA GLY A 3 -31.22 -1.13 8.29
C GLY A 3 -31.00 -1.77 6.92
N ALA A 4 -32.09 -2.06 6.20
CA ALA A 4 -32.00 -2.53 4.82
C ALA A 4 -31.19 -1.54 3.96
N PHE A 5 -30.32 -2.06 3.10
CA PHE A 5 -29.59 -1.22 2.15
C PHE A 5 -30.56 -0.62 1.13
N GLU A 6 -30.49 0.69 0.92
CA GLU A 6 -31.31 1.40 -0.07
C GLU A 6 -30.91 0.94 -1.49
N PRO A 7 -31.79 0.23 -2.23
CA PRO A 7 -31.43 -0.34 -3.53
C PRO A 7 -30.99 0.71 -4.57
N ARG A 8 -31.47 1.96 -4.44
CA ARG A 8 -31.12 3.08 -5.32
C ARG A 8 -30.21 4.11 -4.64
N PHE A 9 -29.35 3.66 -3.71
CA PHE A 9 -28.56 4.57 -2.86
C PHE A 9 -27.78 5.61 -3.67
N LEU A 10 -27.13 5.22 -4.76
CA LEU A 10 -26.31 6.14 -5.56
C LEU A 10 -27.16 7.13 -6.36
N GLU A 11 -28.31 6.71 -6.88
CA GLU A 11 -29.26 7.59 -7.56
C GLU A 11 -29.86 8.60 -6.59
N THR A 12 -30.33 8.12 -5.43
CA THR A 12 -30.89 8.98 -4.38
C THR A 12 -29.84 9.98 -3.88
N LEU A 13 -28.60 9.53 -3.67
CA LEU A 13 -27.50 10.41 -3.29
C LEU A 13 -27.23 11.46 -4.39
N SER A 14 -27.19 11.05 -5.65
CA SER A 14 -26.98 11.96 -6.79
C SER A 14 -28.07 13.04 -6.88
N GLU A 15 -29.34 12.66 -6.68
CA GLU A 15 -30.51 13.56 -6.77
C GLU A 15 -30.63 14.54 -5.59
N ASN A 16 -30.15 14.18 -4.40
CA ASN A 16 -30.37 14.95 -3.18
C ASN A 16 -29.11 15.63 -2.61
N LEU A 17 -27.91 15.19 -3.00
CA LEU A 17 -26.67 15.82 -2.56
C LEU A 17 -26.44 17.12 -3.34
N PRO A 18 -26.17 18.27 -2.67
CA PRO A 18 -25.87 19.52 -3.38
C PRO A 18 -24.68 19.37 -4.34
N GLU A 19 -24.79 19.91 -5.56
CA GLU A 19 -23.81 19.76 -6.65
C GLU A 19 -22.38 20.23 -6.29
N SER A 20 -22.24 21.09 -5.28
CA SER A 20 -20.94 21.59 -4.81
C SER A 20 -20.19 20.58 -3.93
N VAL A 21 -20.85 19.53 -3.44
CA VAL A 21 -20.26 18.55 -2.53
C VAL A 21 -19.59 17.42 -3.32
N ALA A 22 -18.29 17.22 -3.08
CA ALA A 22 -17.56 16.09 -3.66
C ALA A 22 -17.81 14.79 -2.86
N CYS A 23 -17.76 13.65 -3.55
CA CYS A 23 -17.88 12.33 -2.94
C CYS A 23 -16.51 11.64 -2.84
N PHE A 24 -16.22 11.03 -1.69
CA PHE A 24 -15.12 10.07 -1.57
C PHE A 24 -15.53 8.72 -2.15
N TRP A 25 -14.59 8.08 -2.82
CA TRP A 25 -14.77 6.76 -3.39
C TRP A 25 -13.47 5.97 -3.36
N THR A 26 -13.55 4.69 -2.98
CA THR A 26 -12.37 3.88 -2.67
C THR A 26 -11.84 3.04 -3.82
N GLY A 27 -12.60 2.93 -4.91
CA GLY A 27 -12.29 1.98 -5.97
C GLY A 27 -13.46 1.05 -6.30
N PRO A 28 -13.25 0.13 -7.27
CA PRO A 28 -14.19 -0.96 -7.53
C PRO A 28 -14.36 -1.92 -6.33
N LYS A 29 -13.51 -1.79 -5.29
CA LYS A 29 -13.53 -2.49 -4.01
C LYS A 29 -13.02 -1.54 -2.94
N VAL A 30 -13.26 -1.87 -1.67
CA VAL A 30 -12.71 -1.11 -0.53
C VAL A 30 -11.18 -1.03 -0.61
N VAL A 31 -10.49 -2.13 -0.93
CA VAL A 31 -9.03 -2.18 -1.16
C VAL A 31 -8.79 -2.74 -2.57
N PRO A 32 -8.74 -1.89 -3.62
CA PRO A 32 -8.61 -2.34 -4.99
C PRO A 32 -7.16 -2.67 -5.37
N LYS A 33 -6.97 -3.74 -6.16
CA LYS A 33 -5.67 -4.01 -6.81
C LYS A 33 -5.42 -3.12 -8.04
N THR A 34 -6.50 -2.73 -8.72
CA THR A 34 -6.45 -1.95 -9.94
C THR A 34 -7.61 -0.96 -9.97
N ILE A 35 -7.33 0.26 -10.42
CA ILE A 35 -8.32 1.31 -10.64
C ILE A 35 -8.13 1.81 -12.08
N THR A 36 -9.10 1.52 -12.95
CA THR A 36 -9.05 1.89 -14.36
C THR A 36 -9.86 3.15 -14.63
N LEU A 37 -9.43 3.97 -15.60
CA LEU A 37 -10.20 5.14 -16.03
C LEU A 37 -11.62 4.77 -16.46
N ALA A 38 -11.77 3.65 -17.17
CA ALA A 38 -13.07 3.18 -17.66
C ALA A 38 -14.06 2.90 -16.52
N HIS A 39 -13.59 2.36 -15.39
CA HIS A 39 -14.44 2.14 -14.22
C HIS A 39 -14.79 3.46 -13.55
N VAL A 40 -13.80 4.34 -13.35
CA VAL A 40 -14.03 5.66 -12.72
C VAL A 40 -15.03 6.50 -13.52
N ARG A 41 -14.93 6.54 -14.85
CA ARG A 41 -15.90 7.26 -15.69
C ARG A 41 -17.34 6.75 -15.54
N LYS A 42 -17.54 5.45 -15.33
CA LYS A 42 -18.88 4.89 -15.06
C LYS A 42 -19.42 5.39 -13.72
N VAL A 43 -18.57 5.37 -12.68
CA VAL A 43 -18.91 5.85 -11.34
C VAL A 43 -19.25 7.35 -11.34
N VAL A 44 -18.43 8.18 -11.99
CA VAL A 44 -18.68 9.62 -12.15
C VAL A 44 -20.00 9.88 -12.88
N LYS A 45 -20.31 9.12 -13.94
CA LYS A 45 -21.57 9.26 -14.68
C LYS A 45 -22.80 8.92 -13.82
N GLN A 46 -22.67 7.93 -12.92
CA GLN A 46 -23.76 7.51 -12.04
C GLN A 46 -23.95 8.49 -10.88
N LEU A 47 -22.85 8.88 -10.21
CA LEU A 47 -22.89 9.81 -9.07
C LEU A 47 -23.25 11.24 -9.49
N LYS A 48 -22.82 11.68 -10.68
CA LYS A 48 -22.94 13.08 -11.16
C LYS A 48 -22.33 14.13 -10.22
N HIS A 49 -21.40 13.71 -9.38
CA HIS A 49 -20.66 14.56 -8.45
C HIS A 49 -19.16 14.45 -8.70
N ARG A 50 -18.41 15.47 -8.28
CA ARG A 50 -16.94 15.42 -8.27
C ARG A 50 -16.48 14.25 -7.40
N LEU A 51 -15.61 13.42 -7.96
CA LEU A 51 -15.11 12.24 -7.26
C LEU A 51 -13.72 12.50 -6.72
N ILE A 52 -13.53 12.34 -5.41
CA ILE A 52 -12.20 12.28 -4.80
C ILE A 52 -11.87 10.82 -4.54
N LEU A 53 -10.78 10.34 -5.12
CA LEU A 53 -10.30 8.99 -4.89
C LEU A 53 -9.69 8.90 -3.49
N TRP A 54 -10.35 8.16 -2.59
CA TRP A 54 -9.80 7.73 -1.31
C TRP A 54 -9.09 6.40 -1.51
N ASP A 55 -7.81 6.43 -1.77
CA ASP A 55 -7.05 5.24 -2.08
C ASP A 55 -6.64 4.50 -0.81
N ASN A 56 -7.23 3.32 -0.56
CA ASN A 56 -6.85 2.46 0.56
C ASN A 56 -5.53 1.73 0.27
N TYR A 57 -4.47 2.52 0.17
CA TYR A 57 -3.10 2.10 0.05
C TYR A 57 -2.19 3.19 0.62
N PRO A 58 -1.23 2.86 1.50
CA PRO A 58 -0.77 1.53 1.92
C PRO A 58 -1.46 0.88 3.14
N VAL A 59 -2.61 1.38 3.62
CA VAL A 59 -3.25 0.97 4.88
C VAL A 59 -3.17 -0.53 5.25
N ASN A 60 -2.94 -0.80 6.53
CA ASN A 60 -2.92 -2.14 7.14
C ASN A 60 -3.76 -2.24 8.41
N ASP A 61 -4.92 -1.59 8.44
CA ASP A 61 -5.86 -1.64 9.55
C ASP A 61 -6.78 -2.89 9.47
N LEU A 62 -7.65 -3.04 10.47
CA LEU A 62 -8.69 -4.08 10.51
C LEU A 62 -8.11 -5.49 10.27
N SER A 63 -8.65 -6.22 9.29
CA SER A 63 -8.22 -7.58 8.96
C SER A 63 -6.81 -7.65 8.34
N MET A 64 -6.22 -6.52 7.96
CA MET A 64 -4.86 -6.41 7.42
C MET A 64 -3.82 -6.08 8.50
N GLY A 65 -4.17 -6.10 9.79
CA GLY A 65 -3.25 -5.75 10.90
C GLY A 65 -1.96 -6.57 11.01
N LYS A 66 -1.85 -7.68 10.27
CA LYS A 66 -0.64 -8.52 10.17
C LYS A 66 0.14 -8.29 8.87
N GLU A 67 -0.33 -7.41 8.00
CA GLU A 67 0.28 -7.06 6.71
C GLU A 67 1.17 -5.83 6.85
N LEU A 68 2.26 -5.78 6.08
CA LEU A 68 3.07 -4.58 5.93
C LEU A 68 3.24 -4.27 4.45
N HIS A 69 2.65 -3.16 4.00
CA HIS A 69 2.69 -2.75 2.60
C HIS A 69 3.89 -1.82 2.35
N LEU A 70 5.02 -2.40 1.97
CA LEU A 70 6.25 -1.67 1.64
C LEU A 70 6.48 -1.51 0.12
N SER A 71 5.57 -2.03 -0.71
CA SER A 71 5.71 -1.96 -2.17
C SER A 71 5.46 -0.53 -2.69
N PRO A 72 5.85 -0.22 -3.94
CA PRO A 72 5.35 0.99 -4.58
C PRO A 72 3.87 0.87 -4.95
N LEU A 73 3.22 2.03 -5.12
CA LEU A 73 1.91 2.12 -5.74
C LEU A 73 1.94 1.46 -7.12
N ALA A 74 0.95 0.63 -7.41
CA ALA A 74 0.77 -0.03 -8.70
C ALA A 74 -0.72 -0.13 -9.09
N GLY A 75 -1.00 -0.33 -10.37
CA GLY A 75 -2.35 -0.61 -10.85
C GLY A 75 -3.31 0.59 -10.90
N ARG A 76 -2.82 1.82 -10.80
CA ARG A 76 -3.62 3.03 -11.03
C ARG A 76 -3.40 3.49 -12.47
N ASP A 77 -4.48 3.73 -13.22
CA ASP A 77 -4.39 4.18 -14.61
C ASP A 77 -3.71 5.57 -14.67
N PRO A 78 -2.76 5.82 -15.58
CA PRO A 78 -2.10 7.14 -15.68
C PRO A 78 -3.07 8.29 -16.02
N ARG A 79 -4.28 7.98 -16.45
CA ARG A 79 -5.28 8.97 -16.85
C ARG A 79 -6.36 9.21 -15.78
N LEU A 80 -6.22 8.68 -14.57
CA LEU A 80 -7.20 8.94 -13.50
C LEU A 80 -7.48 10.45 -13.28
N PRO A 81 -6.51 11.38 -13.38
CA PRO A 81 -6.79 12.82 -13.26
C PRO A 81 -7.80 13.37 -14.28
N GLU A 82 -8.07 12.67 -15.39
CA GLU A 82 -9.12 13.06 -16.33
C GLU A 82 -10.54 12.90 -15.74
N ALA A 83 -10.69 12.13 -14.67
CA ALA A 83 -12.00 11.77 -14.11
C ALA A 83 -12.13 11.96 -12.60
N VAL A 84 -11.03 12.15 -11.86
CA VAL A 84 -11.06 12.43 -10.41
C VAL A 84 -10.69 13.88 -10.13
N TYR A 85 -11.39 14.48 -9.16
CA TYR A 85 -11.14 15.83 -8.67
C TYR A 85 -10.00 15.90 -7.65
N GLY A 86 -9.73 14.80 -6.95
CA GLY A 86 -8.68 14.72 -5.95
C GLY A 86 -8.21 13.30 -5.70
N TYR A 87 -7.03 13.17 -5.09
CA TYR A 87 -6.40 11.91 -4.74
C TYR A 87 -5.91 11.97 -3.29
N LEU A 88 -6.41 11.07 -2.46
CA LEU A 88 -6.05 10.91 -1.05
C LEU A 88 -5.60 9.48 -0.82
N ASN A 89 -4.71 9.27 0.14
CA ASN A 89 -4.17 7.97 0.48
C ASN A 89 -4.44 7.64 1.95
N ASN A 90 -4.78 6.38 2.22
CA ASN A 90 -4.90 5.86 3.58
C ASN A 90 -3.56 5.23 4.02
N PRO A 91 -2.83 5.83 4.98
CA PRO A 91 -1.48 5.40 5.39
C PRO A 91 -1.47 4.08 6.17
N LEU A 92 -0.27 3.53 6.41
CA LEU A 92 -0.10 2.44 7.38
C LEU A 92 -0.37 2.98 8.80
N LEU A 93 -0.64 2.09 9.74
CA LEU A 93 -0.61 2.44 11.17
C LEU A 93 0.81 2.75 11.67
N GLN A 94 1.84 2.42 10.88
CA GLN A 94 3.24 2.72 11.13
C GLN A 94 3.62 4.04 10.45
N GLU A 95 3.75 5.11 11.24
CA GLU A 95 3.97 6.48 10.74
C GLU A 95 5.22 6.59 9.86
N ASN A 96 6.39 6.16 10.35
CA ASN A 96 7.64 6.34 9.62
C ASN A 96 7.72 5.41 8.40
N LEU A 97 7.24 4.17 8.53
CA LEU A 97 7.19 3.23 7.41
C LEU A 97 6.16 3.63 6.34
N SER A 98 5.13 4.40 6.68
CA SER A 98 4.14 4.91 5.72
C SER A 98 4.76 5.76 4.63
N PHE A 99 5.85 6.49 4.92
CA PHE A 99 6.48 7.36 3.94
C PHE A 99 7.05 6.61 2.73
N ILE A 100 7.43 5.34 2.88
CA ILE A 100 7.97 4.54 1.76
C ILE A 100 6.94 4.41 0.63
N PRO A 101 5.78 3.76 0.82
CA PRO A 101 4.76 3.65 -0.22
C PRO A 101 4.08 4.99 -0.51
N LEU A 102 3.87 5.88 0.48
CA LEU A 102 3.18 7.16 0.23
C LEU A 102 3.97 8.07 -0.71
N ALA A 103 5.31 8.12 -0.59
CA ALA A 103 6.11 8.89 -1.52
C ALA A 103 5.92 8.42 -2.97
N THR A 104 5.75 7.11 -3.19
CA THR A 104 5.42 6.58 -4.53
C THR A 104 4.01 6.94 -4.99
N CYS A 105 3.05 7.08 -4.06
CA CYS A 105 1.73 7.62 -4.36
C CYS A 105 1.80 9.08 -4.80
N PHE A 106 2.66 9.87 -4.16
CA PHE A 106 2.84 11.29 -4.49
C PHE A 106 3.58 11.47 -5.82
N ASP A 107 4.58 10.64 -6.12
CA ASP A 107 5.22 10.61 -7.43
C ASP A 107 4.23 10.29 -8.55
N TYR A 108 3.36 9.29 -8.32
CA TYR A 108 2.27 9.00 -9.23
C TYR A 108 1.34 10.20 -9.37
N ALA A 109 0.89 10.82 -8.26
CA ALA A 109 -0.02 11.96 -8.31
C ALA A 109 0.58 13.17 -9.06
N ALA A 110 1.89 13.39 -8.94
CA ALA A 110 2.60 14.49 -9.57
C ALA A 110 2.75 14.30 -11.10
N ASN A 111 3.02 13.07 -11.56
CA ASN A 111 3.11 12.78 -12.99
C ASN A 111 2.73 11.33 -13.32
N PRO A 112 1.42 11.00 -13.36
CA PRO A 112 0.96 9.64 -13.55
C PRO A 112 1.45 9.01 -14.86
N ALA A 113 1.59 9.81 -15.93
CA ALA A 113 1.97 9.33 -17.25
C ALA A 113 3.44 8.90 -17.34
N ARG A 114 4.31 9.42 -16.47
CA ARG A 114 5.74 9.06 -16.41
C ARG A 114 6.11 8.27 -15.17
N TYR A 115 5.15 7.93 -14.31
CA TYR A 115 5.40 7.21 -13.08
C TYR A 115 5.86 5.78 -13.37
N ASP A 116 7.10 5.47 -13.00
CA ASP A 116 7.61 4.11 -12.88
C ASP A 116 7.67 3.72 -11.41
N SER A 117 6.98 2.64 -11.07
CA SER A 117 6.78 2.23 -9.68
C SER A 117 8.07 1.74 -9.02
N GLU A 118 8.91 1.01 -9.75
CA GLU A 118 10.15 0.47 -9.20
C GLU A 118 11.23 1.55 -9.12
N GLU A 119 11.33 2.43 -10.12
CA GLU A 119 12.24 3.59 -10.08
C GLU A 119 11.91 4.52 -8.90
N SER A 120 10.62 4.89 -8.76
CA SER A 120 10.14 5.72 -7.64
C SER A 120 10.49 5.08 -6.30
N TRP A 121 10.18 3.79 -6.11
CA TRP A 121 10.49 3.08 -4.88
C TRP A 121 11.99 3.05 -4.56
N GLN A 122 12.83 2.75 -5.55
CA GLN A 122 14.28 2.71 -5.36
C GLN A 122 14.81 4.09 -4.95
N ARG A 123 14.35 5.16 -5.61
CA ARG A 123 14.71 6.53 -5.28
C ARG A 123 14.33 6.85 -3.83
N VAL A 124 13.09 6.58 -3.43
CA VAL A 124 12.60 6.82 -2.06
C VAL A 124 13.44 6.09 -1.03
N ILE A 125 13.77 4.82 -1.27
CA ILE A 125 14.62 4.06 -0.34
C ILE A 125 16.02 4.66 -0.24
N MET A 126 16.62 5.05 -1.38
CA MET A 126 17.95 5.66 -1.38
C MET A 126 17.95 7.03 -0.67
N GLU A 127 16.89 7.81 -0.79
CA GLU A 127 16.75 9.12 -0.14
C GLU A 127 16.55 9.00 1.38
N ILE A 128 15.71 8.06 1.84
CA ILE A 128 15.40 7.92 3.27
C ILE A 128 16.48 7.13 4.02
N PHE A 129 17.01 6.07 3.40
CA PHE A 129 17.86 5.07 4.07
C PHE A 129 19.29 4.99 3.53
N GLY A 130 19.61 5.70 2.45
CA GLY A 130 20.90 5.66 1.78
C GLY A 130 21.00 4.54 0.73
N ARG A 131 21.92 4.73 -0.23
CA ARG A 131 22.13 3.82 -1.38
C ARG A 131 22.41 2.37 -0.96
N GLU A 132 23.24 2.19 0.07
CA GLU A 132 23.64 0.86 0.56
C GLU A 132 22.47 0.08 1.16
N ALA A 133 21.41 0.76 1.63
CA ALA A 133 20.25 0.12 2.22
C ALA A 133 19.32 -0.53 1.18
N LEU A 134 19.49 -0.22 -0.11
CA LEU A 134 18.55 -0.59 -1.16
C LEU A 134 18.30 -2.10 -1.23
N ASN A 135 19.37 -2.91 -1.17
CA ASN A 135 19.23 -4.36 -1.25
C ASN A 135 18.60 -4.96 0.02
N HIS A 136 18.82 -4.36 1.19
CA HIS A 136 18.18 -4.78 2.44
C HIS A 136 16.67 -4.55 2.38
N TRP A 137 16.26 -3.35 1.96
CA TRP A 137 14.84 -3.01 1.80
C TRP A 137 14.17 -3.82 0.68
N ARG A 138 14.88 -4.15 -0.41
CA ARG A 138 14.33 -5.06 -1.44
C ARG A 138 14.03 -6.44 -0.87
N ALA A 139 14.92 -6.96 -0.02
CA ALA A 139 14.70 -8.25 0.65
C ALA A 139 13.52 -8.18 1.62
N LEU A 140 13.45 -7.14 2.47
CA LEU A 140 12.33 -6.92 3.40
C LEU A 140 10.99 -6.75 2.68
N ARG A 141 10.95 -5.94 1.61
CA ARG A 141 9.75 -5.74 0.77
C ARG A 141 9.24 -7.07 0.23
N ARG A 142 10.11 -7.86 -0.40
CA ARG A 142 9.74 -9.18 -0.96
C ARG A 142 9.26 -10.15 0.12
N TYR A 143 9.89 -10.13 1.30
CA TYR A 143 9.44 -10.94 2.41
C TYR A 143 8.04 -10.54 2.89
N CYS A 144 7.80 -9.24 3.09
CA CYS A 144 6.48 -8.72 3.50
C CYS A 144 5.42 -9.02 2.44
N GLU A 145 5.71 -8.88 1.14
CA GLU A 145 4.79 -9.25 0.07
C GLU A 145 4.39 -10.74 0.12
N ARG A 146 5.33 -11.63 0.48
CA ARG A 146 5.04 -13.06 0.68
C ARG A 146 4.19 -13.30 1.92
N VAL A 147 4.46 -12.60 3.02
CA VAL A 147 3.64 -12.67 4.25
C VAL A 147 2.22 -12.19 3.97
N ASN A 148 2.04 -11.05 3.30
CA ASN A 148 0.71 -10.50 3.01
C ASN A 148 -0.13 -11.46 2.12
N ARG A 149 0.52 -12.27 1.27
CA ARG A 149 -0.14 -13.29 0.43
C ARG A 149 -0.37 -14.63 1.14
N ALA A 150 0.22 -14.85 2.31
CA ALA A 150 0.06 -16.10 3.05
C ALA A 150 -1.36 -16.23 3.63
N LYS A 151 -1.84 -17.46 3.72
CA LYS A 151 -3.13 -17.76 4.39
C LYS A 151 -3.07 -17.44 5.88
N ASP A 152 -1.97 -17.83 6.52
CA ASP A 152 -1.64 -17.53 7.90
C ASP A 152 -0.42 -16.61 7.91
N LYS A 153 -0.65 -15.35 8.27
CA LYS A 153 0.35 -14.27 8.25
C LYS A 153 1.24 -14.26 9.49
N GLU A 154 0.92 -15.06 10.49
CA GLU A 154 1.69 -15.18 11.73
C GLU A 154 2.60 -16.40 11.71
N LYS A 155 2.41 -17.29 10.73
CA LYS A 155 3.24 -18.47 10.54
C LYS A 155 4.55 -18.14 9.79
N PRO A 156 5.71 -18.59 10.31
CA PRO A 156 6.99 -18.44 9.63
C PRO A 156 7.00 -19.08 8.24
N LEU A 157 7.49 -18.33 7.26
CA LEU A 157 7.54 -18.76 5.87
C LEU A 157 8.76 -19.64 5.61
N PRO A 158 8.66 -20.68 4.74
CA PRO A 158 9.84 -21.38 4.25
C PRO A 158 10.68 -20.43 3.38
N LEU A 159 11.99 -20.41 3.59
CA LEU A 159 12.93 -19.54 2.88
C LEU A 159 13.81 -20.37 1.95
N SER A 160 13.93 -19.95 0.69
CA SER A 160 14.86 -20.59 -0.24
C SER A 160 16.32 -20.29 0.13
N ALA A 161 17.23 -21.17 -0.28
CA ALA A 161 18.68 -20.94 -0.12
C ALA A 161 19.15 -19.63 -0.77
N LYS A 162 18.46 -19.18 -1.84
CA LYS A 162 18.78 -17.95 -2.56
C LYS A 162 18.34 -16.67 -1.81
N GLU A 163 17.21 -16.70 -1.12
CA GLU A 163 16.68 -15.54 -0.39
C GLU A 163 17.34 -15.34 0.97
N ARG A 164 17.74 -16.43 1.62
CA ARG A 164 18.22 -16.45 3.00
C ARG A 164 19.41 -15.50 3.26
N PRO A 165 20.48 -15.44 2.44
CA PRO A 165 21.59 -14.51 2.68
C PRO A 165 21.15 -13.05 2.68
N ALA A 166 20.29 -12.65 1.74
CA ALA A 166 19.80 -11.28 1.64
C ALA A 166 18.93 -10.89 2.85
N LEU A 167 18.13 -11.82 3.35
CA LEU A 167 17.30 -11.62 4.54
C LEU A 167 18.11 -11.57 5.85
N VAL A 168 19.17 -12.37 5.97
CA VAL A 168 20.11 -12.28 7.10
C VAL A 168 20.81 -10.92 7.11
N ALA A 169 21.27 -10.46 5.94
CA ALA A 169 21.89 -9.15 5.81
C ALA A 169 20.90 -8.02 6.13
N ALA A 170 19.66 -8.11 5.64
CA ALA A 170 18.61 -7.14 5.95
C ALA A 170 18.26 -7.10 7.44
N ARG A 171 18.16 -8.27 8.09
CA ARG A 171 17.97 -8.34 9.54
C ARG A 171 19.10 -7.61 10.29
N ARG A 172 20.36 -7.88 9.92
CA ARG A 172 21.52 -7.21 10.55
C ARG A 172 21.44 -5.70 10.39
N TYR A 173 21.16 -5.23 9.18
CA TYR A 173 20.94 -3.80 8.89
C TYR A 173 19.88 -3.18 9.81
N VAL A 174 18.73 -3.83 10.01
CA VAL A 174 17.68 -3.32 10.90
C VAL A 174 18.18 -3.22 12.35
N LEU A 175 18.91 -4.23 12.84
CA LEU A 175 19.44 -4.25 14.20
C LEU A 175 20.51 -3.18 14.45
N GLU A 176 21.36 -2.90 13.45
CA GLU A 176 22.35 -1.81 13.51
C GLU A 176 21.68 -0.43 13.64
N HIS A 177 20.44 -0.29 13.18
CA HIS A 177 19.66 0.94 13.21
C HIS A 177 18.66 1.03 14.38
N GLN A 178 18.80 0.20 15.42
CA GLN A 178 17.83 0.07 16.54
C GLN A 178 17.38 1.36 17.23
N ARG A 179 18.12 2.47 17.08
CA ARG A 179 17.75 3.79 17.63
C ARG A 179 16.76 4.57 16.76
N ARG A 180 16.46 4.11 15.54
CA ARG A 180 15.53 4.78 14.61
C ARG A 180 14.09 4.36 14.91
N ARG A 181 13.15 5.30 14.87
CA ARG A 181 11.72 5.05 15.18
C ARG A 181 11.10 3.94 14.32
N TRP A 182 11.42 3.92 13.03
CA TRP A 182 10.93 2.89 12.10
C TRP A 182 11.36 1.46 12.47
N VAL A 183 12.43 1.27 13.26
CA VAL A 183 12.84 -0.07 13.73
C VAL A 183 11.86 -0.62 14.77
N THR A 184 11.28 0.25 15.60
CA THR A 184 10.19 -0.14 16.50
C THR A 184 8.95 -0.53 15.71
N GLU A 185 8.64 0.21 14.64
CA GLU A 185 7.49 -0.04 13.79
C GLU A 185 7.58 -1.37 13.02
N ILE A 186 8.76 -1.72 12.47
CA ILE A 186 8.92 -2.96 11.70
C ILE A 186 9.05 -4.22 12.57
N ARG A 187 9.18 -4.06 13.90
CA ARG A 187 9.52 -5.14 14.82
C ARG A 187 8.63 -6.39 14.72
N PRO A 188 7.29 -6.30 14.63
CA PRO A 188 6.45 -7.50 14.52
C PRO A 188 6.81 -8.37 13.30
N TRP A 189 7.14 -7.74 12.17
CA TRP A 189 7.54 -8.44 10.94
C TRP A 189 9.00 -8.92 11.00
N LEU A 190 9.87 -8.19 11.71
CA LEU A 190 11.24 -8.63 11.97
C LEU A 190 11.26 -9.91 12.83
N GLU A 191 10.44 -10.00 13.88
CA GLU A 191 10.32 -11.19 14.73
C GLU A 191 9.81 -12.40 13.93
N LEU A 192 8.85 -12.19 13.03
CA LEU A 192 8.38 -13.24 12.12
C LEU A 192 9.49 -13.69 11.14
N LEU A 193 10.27 -12.74 10.63
CA LEU A 193 11.43 -13.01 9.80
C LEU A 193 12.47 -13.85 10.54
N GLU A 194 12.76 -13.53 11.80
CA GLU A 194 13.68 -14.28 12.65
C GLU A 194 13.25 -15.73 12.83
N LYS A 195 11.96 -15.97 13.09
CA LYS A 195 11.40 -17.32 13.14
C LYS A 195 11.49 -18.04 11.79
N SER A 196 11.33 -17.31 10.68
CA SER A 196 11.46 -17.87 9.33
C SER A 196 12.91 -18.26 9.01
N LEU A 197 13.88 -17.51 9.55
CA LEU A 197 15.31 -17.79 9.44
C LEU A 197 15.74 -18.99 10.31
N THR A 198 15.08 -19.26 11.44
CA THR A 198 15.43 -20.44 12.27
C THR A 198 14.72 -21.72 11.85
N ARG A 199 13.69 -21.62 11.01
CA ARG A 199 12.99 -22.79 10.45
C ARG A 199 13.93 -23.61 9.56
N LYS A 200 14.01 -24.92 9.81
CA LYS A 200 14.69 -25.89 8.93
C LYS A 200 14.01 -25.88 7.56
N THR A 201 14.79 -25.89 6.49
CA THR A 201 14.27 -26.18 5.14
C THR A 201 13.82 -27.63 5.13
N ASP A 202 12.50 -27.83 5.03
CA ASP A 202 11.89 -29.13 4.72
C ASP A 202 12.27 -29.54 3.29
#